data_AF-A0A967ZEQ5-F1
#
_entry.id   AF-A0A967ZEQ5-F1
#
_cell.length_a   1.000
_cell.length_b   1.000
_cell.length_c   1.000
_cell.angle_alpha   90.00
_cell.angle_beta   90.00
_cell.angle_gamma   90.00
#
_symmetry.space_group_name_H-M   'P 1'
#
loop_
_entity.id
_entity.type
_entity.pdbx_description
1 polymer ?
#
loop_
_entity_poly.entity_id
_entity_poly.type
_entity_poly.pdbx_seq_one_letter_code
_entity_poly.pdbx_strand_id
1 'polypeptide(L)' 'LRARRAELLESGSSVTGWALAETLTRYSERGQEYVDTLHTIMRVNRLEATDEAYLNGGRSIFLIPVDPPSQ' A
#
# COMPACT_ATOMS: atom_id res chain seq x y z
N LEU A 1 -12.34 -4.39 -2.44
CA LEU A 1 -11.48 -4.07 -1.28
C LEU A 1 -12.02 -4.56 0.07
N ARG A 2 -13.14 -4.03 0.61
CA ARG A 2 -13.64 -4.43 1.95
C ARG A 2 -13.97 -5.93 2.06
N ALA A 3 -14.66 -6.49 1.05
CA ALA A 3 -14.97 -7.92 0.99
C ALA A 3 -13.69 -8.78 1.02
N ARG A 4 -12.71 -8.47 0.16
CA ARG A 4 -11.40 -9.16 0.14
C ARG A 4 -10.67 -9.13 1.48
N ARG A 5 -10.75 -8.00 2.21
CA ARG A 5 -10.20 -7.93 3.58
C ARG A 5 -10.91 -8.88 4.54
N ALA A 6 -12.24 -8.94 4.50
CA ALA A 6 -13.01 -9.86 5.32
C ALA A 6 -12.68 -11.32 5.00
N GLU A 7 -12.63 -11.69 3.72
CA GLU A 7 -12.24 -13.04 3.26
C GLU A 7 -10.87 -13.47 3.79
N LEU A 8 -9.85 -12.60 3.68
CA LEU A 8 -8.49 -12.90 4.16
C LEU A 8 -8.45 -13.05 5.68
N LEU A 9 -9.22 -12.25 6.41
CA LEU A 9 -9.33 -12.37 7.87
C LEU A 9 -10.03 -13.67 8.28
N GLU A 10 -11.13 -14.02 7.60
CA GLU A 10 -11.87 -15.26 7.85
C GLU A 10 -11.04 -16.50 7.51
N SER A 11 -10.19 -16.45 6.50
CA SER A 11 -9.27 -17.53 6.14
C SER A 11 -7.99 -17.58 6.99
N GLY A 12 -7.83 -16.66 7.95
CA GLY A 12 -6.62 -16.56 8.77
C GLY A 12 -5.36 -16.18 7.97
N SER A 13 -5.52 -15.63 6.78
CA SER A 13 -4.42 -15.19 5.91
C SER A 13 -3.99 -13.77 6.26
N SER A 14 -2.71 -13.44 6.00
CA SER A 14 -2.22 -12.08 6.20
C SER A 14 -2.89 -11.10 5.24
N VAL A 15 -3.34 -9.97 5.77
CA VAL A 15 -3.95 -8.90 4.97
C VAL A 15 -2.85 -7.98 4.45
N THR A 16 -2.24 -8.36 3.33
CA THR A 16 -1.13 -7.60 2.72
C THR A 16 -1.64 -6.62 1.67
N GLY A 17 -0.94 -5.49 1.50
CA GLY A 17 -1.18 -4.56 0.40
C GLY A 17 -1.07 -5.27 -0.97
N TRP A 18 -0.17 -6.24 -1.09
CA TRP A 18 0.00 -7.07 -2.28
C TRP A 18 -1.29 -7.80 -2.67
N ALA A 19 -1.91 -8.52 -1.74
CA ALA A 19 -3.14 -9.27 -1.98
C ALA A 19 -4.35 -8.35 -2.21
N LEU A 20 -4.36 -7.17 -1.60
CA LEU A 20 -5.44 -6.19 -1.79
C LEU A 20 -5.39 -5.50 -3.15
N ALA A 21 -4.20 -5.30 -3.71
CA ALA A 21 -4.00 -4.70 -5.03
C ALA A 21 -4.68 -5.51 -6.15
N GLU A 22 -4.81 -6.83 -6.00
CA GLU A 22 -5.55 -7.71 -6.93
C GLU A 22 -7.00 -7.26 -7.16
N THR A 23 -7.59 -6.53 -6.21
CA THR A 23 -8.96 -6.03 -6.33
C THR A 23 -9.10 -4.75 -7.17
N LEU A 24 -7.99 -4.16 -7.62
CA LEU A 24 -7.95 -2.86 -8.27
C LEU A 24 -8.03 -2.93 -9.81
N THR A 25 -8.32 -4.09 -10.38
CA THR A 25 -8.42 -4.26 -11.85
C THR A 25 -9.45 -3.34 -12.52
N ARG A 26 -10.48 -2.86 -11.79
CA ARG A 26 -11.49 -1.93 -12.31
C ARG A 26 -11.10 -0.45 -12.21
N TYR A 27 -9.97 -0.12 -11.60
CA TYR A 27 -9.51 1.26 -11.44
C TYR A 27 -8.76 1.80 -12.66
N SER A 28 -8.41 0.94 -13.61
CA SER A 28 -7.74 1.30 -14.85
C SER A 28 -8.31 0.49 -16.00
N GLU A 29 -8.40 1.09 -17.19
CA GLU A 29 -8.74 0.39 -18.43
C GLU A 29 -7.75 -0.73 -18.77
N ARG A 30 -6.53 -0.65 -18.21
CA ARG A 30 -5.47 -1.65 -18.36
C ARG A 30 -5.71 -2.93 -17.55
N GLY A 31 -6.69 -2.95 -16.65
CA GLY A 31 -7.08 -4.16 -15.93
C GLY A 31 -5.95 -4.74 -15.06
N GLN A 32 -5.53 -5.98 -15.37
CA GLN A 32 -4.47 -6.69 -14.66
C GLN A 32 -3.09 -6.02 -14.82
N GLU A 33 -2.80 -5.45 -15.98
CA GLU A 33 -1.50 -4.81 -16.23
C GLU A 33 -1.26 -3.61 -15.30
N TYR A 34 -2.34 -2.94 -14.87
CA TYR A 34 -2.28 -1.91 -13.83
C TYR A 34 -1.88 -2.48 -12.47
N VAL A 35 -2.44 -3.64 -12.09
CA VAL A 35 -2.09 -4.33 -10.83
C VAL A 35 -0.63 -4.79 -10.87
N ASP A 36 -0.15 -5.34 -11.98
CA ASP A 36 1.25 -5.78 -12.14
C ASP A 36 2.22 -4.58 -12.03
N THR A 37 1.81 -3.42 -12.52
CA THR A 37 2.55 -2.16 -12.36
C THR A 37 2.64 -1.77 -10.88
N LEU A 38 1.52 -1.85 -10.12
CA LEU A 38 1.52 -1.56 -8.69
C LEU A 38 2.43 -2.53 -7.92
N HIS A 39 2.35 -3.83 -8.21
CA HIS A 39 3.24 -4.84 -7.62
C HIS A 39 4.71 -4.56 -7.91
N THR A 40 5.04 -4.07 -9.11
CA THR A 40 6.39 -3.62 -9.44
C THR A 40 6.84 -2.44 -8.59
N ILE A 41 5.99 -1.41 -8.43
CA ILE A 41 6.28 -0.26 -7.57
C ILE A 41 6.50 -0.72 -6.13
N MET A 42 5.62 -1.57 -5.59
CA MET A 42 5.72 -2.08 -4.23
C MET A 42 7.02 -2.84 -4.00
N ARG A 43 7.39 -3.73 -4.92
CA ARG A 43 8.63 -4.52 -4.85
C ARG A 43 9.89 -3.66 -4.95
N VAL A 44 9.94 -2.75 -5.92
CA VAL A 44 11.12 -1.88 -6.12
C VAL A 44 11.34 -0.96 -4.92
N ASN A 45 10.25 -0.47 -4.32
CA ASN A 45 10.31 0.40 -3.14
C ASN A 45 10.32 -0.35 -1.81
N ARG A 46 10.30 -1.70 -1.81
CA ARG A 46 10.31 -2.56 -0.62
C ARG A 46 9.19 -2.24 0.38
N LEU A 47 7.98 -2.04 -0.14
CA LEU A 47 6.83 -1.62 0.66
C LEU A 47 6.22 -2.75 1.50
N GLU A 48 6.70 -3.99 1.41
CA GLU A 48 6.21 -5.11 2.23
C GLU A 48 6.32 -4.84 3.74
N ALA A 49 7.34 -4.08 4.16
CA ALA A 49 7.50 -3.69 5.57
C ALA A 49 6.37 -2.81 6.10
N THR A 50 5.58 -2.19 5.20
CA THR A 50 4.45 -1.34 5.60
C THR A 50 3.20 -2.12 5.96
N ASP A 51 3.11 -3.41 5.60
CA ASP A 51 1.96 -4.25 5.94
C ASP A 51 1.82 -4.45 7.45
N GLU A 52 2.94 -4.50 8.16
CA GLU A 52 3.01 -4.70 9.63
C GLU A 52 3.25 -3.39 10.39
N ALA A 53 3.32 -2.26 9.69
CA ALA A 53 3.64 -0.97 10.31
C ALA A 53 2.44 -0.43 11.10
N TYR A 54 2.70 -0.03 12.33
CA TYR A 54 1.74 0.66 13.20
C TYR A 54 2.26 2.03 13.60
N LEU A 55 1.33 2.97 13.79
CA LEU A 55 1.67 4.24 14.39
C LEU A 55 2.08 4.00 15.84
N ASN A 56 3.23 4.54 16.24
CA ASN A 56 3.57 4.55 17.66
C ASN A 56 2.56 5.47 18.40
N GLY A 57 2.08 5.04 19.57
CA GLY A 57 1.12 5.82 20.37
C GLY A 57 1.70 7.04 21.07
N GLY A 58 2.92 7.44 20.73
CA GLY A 58 3.64 8.58 21.26
C GLY A 58 3.43 9.86 20.44
N ARG A 59 4.34 10.82 20.61
CA ARG A 59 4.23 12.14 19.95
C ARG A 59 4.43 12.01 18.44
N SER A 60 3.47 12.50 17.68
CA SER A 60 3.57 12.61 16.22
C SER A 60 4.66 13.62 15.83
N ILE A 61 5.52 13.24 14.89
CA ILE A 61 6.52 14.12 14.28
C ILE A 61 5.91 14.68 12.99
N PHE A 62 5.92 16.01 12.84
CA PHE A 62 5.48 16.66 11.62
C PHE A 62 6.70 17.01 10.75
N LEU A 63 6.76 16.46 9.54
CA LEU A 63 7.81 16.75 8.58
C LEU A 63 7.37 17.95 7.72
N ILE A 64 8.07 19.07 7.84
CA ILE A 64 7.84 20.27 7.02
C ILE A 64 8.95 20.31 5.97
N PRO A 65 8.64 20.24 4.67
CA PRO A 65 9.62 20.47 3.62
C PRO A 65 10.18 21.89 3.78
N VAL A 66 11.51 22.03 3.72
CA VAL A 66 12.11 23.36 3.56
C VAL A 66 12.03 23.73 2.09
N ASP A 67 11.61 24.97 1.79
CA ASP A 67 11.66 25.48 0.43
C ASP A 67 13.11 25.40 -0.08
N PRO A 68 13.33 25.05 -1.35
CA PRO A 68 14.66 25.03 -1.92
C PRO A 68 15.31 26.42 -1.77
N PRO A 69 16.63 26.50 -1.47
CA PRO A 69 17.30 27.77 -1.30
C PRO A 69 17.11 28.63 -2.55
N SER A 70 16.73 29.90 -2.35
CA SER A 70 16.61 30.87 -3.43
C SER A 70 17.97 31.03 -4.12
N GLN A 71 18.01 30.84 -5.45
CA GLN A 71 19.19 31.12 -6.27
C GLN A 71 19.43 32.62 -6.40
#